data_AF-A0A7S1L974-F1
#
_entry.id   AF-A0A7S1L974-F1
#
_cell.length_a   1.000
_cell.length_b   1.000
_cell.length_c   1.000
_cell.angle_alpha   90.00
_cell.angle_beta   90.00
_cell.angle_gamma   90.00
#
_symmetry.space_group_name_H-M   'P 1'
#
loop_
_entity.id
_entity.type
_entity.pdbx_description
1 polymer ?
#
loop_
_entity_poly.entity_id
_entity_poly.type
_entity_poly.pdbx_seq_one_letter_code
_entity_poly.pdbx_strand_id
1 'polypeptide(L)'
;MNCLDVLEETFIVSGSQDGAMRLWDVELQKKVSALNAACGELLSIKVAGGNLVICGSKSGGVELWDARAAGRSVATTLQSTGCAIYGLATLQSGNVVSGSADGRLRIWDVRAPGREEPIVIDGGG
;
A
#
# COMPACT_ATOMS: atom_id res chain seq x y z
N MET A 1 2.70 -10.56 10.82
CA MET A 1 1.71 -9.79 10.04
C MET A 1 1.54 -8.47 10.76
N ASN A 2 1.79 -7.35 10.09
CA ASN A 2 1.74 -6.01 10.70
C ASN A 2 0.44 -5.27 10.39
N CYS A 3 -0.18 -5.59 9.25
CA CYS A 3 -1.36 -4.91 8.75
C CYS A 3 -2.17 -5.85 7.84
N LEU A 4 -3.47 -5.58 7.74
CA LEU A 4 -4.42 -6.30 6.89
C LEU A 4 -5.50 -5.34 6.37
N ASP A 5 -6.09 -5.64 5.22
CA ASP A 5 -7.26 -4.93 4.69
C ASP A 5 -8.13 -5.90 3.87
N VAL A 6 -9.41 -5.56 3.72
CA VAL A 6 -10.37 -6.34 2.94
C VAL A 6 -10.37 -5.85 1.50
N LEU A 7 -10.17 -6.75 0.54
CA LEU A 7 -10.16 -6.44 -0.90
C LEU A 7 -11.55 -6.60 -1.51
N GLU A 8 -12.16 -7.76 -1.29
CA GLU A 8 -13.49 -8.13 -1.75
C GLU A 8 -14.13 -9.04 -0.70
N GLU A 9 -15.34 -9.54 -0.96
CA GLU A 9 -16.13 -10.34 0.00
C GLU A 9 -15.34 -11.49 0.63
N THR A 10 -14.53 -12.19 -0.17
CA THR A 10 -13.78 -13.38 0.27
C THR A 10 -12.27 -13.19 0.24
N PHE A 11 -11.79 -12.04 -0.26
CA PHE A 11 -10.37 -11.76 -0.42
C PHE A 11 -9.87 -10.74 0.59
N ILE A 12 -8.81 -11.11 1.29
CA ILE A 12 -8.08 -10.19 2.18
C ILE A 12 -6.63 -10.07 1.75
N VAL A 13 -6.03 -8.93 2.06
CA VAL A 13 -4.62 -8.67 1.85
C VAL A 13 -3.92 -8.45 3.18
N SER A 14 -2.66 -8.83 3.27
CA SER A 14 -1.86 -8.66 4.48
C SER A 14 -0.44 -8.21 4.16
N GLY A 15 0.11 -7.32 4.97
CA GLY A 15 1.50 -6.89 4.96
C GLY A 15 2.30 -7.46 6.13
N SER A 16 3.60 -7.64 5.93
CA SER A 16 4.46 -8.34 6.90
C SER A 16 5.86 -7.73 6.98
N GLN A 17 6.55 -8.04 8.08
CA GLN A 17 7.90 -7.55 8.36
C GLN A 17 8.95 -8.09 7.39
N ASP A 18 8.70 -9.25 6.79
CA ASP A 18 9.52 -9.83 5.73
C ASP A 18 9.40 -9.11 4.38
N GLY A 19 8.62 -8.03 4.32
CA GLY A 19 8.36 -7.26 3.11
C GLY A 19 7.36 -7.92 2.16
N ALA A 20 6.81 -9.08 2.52
CA ALA A 20 5.85 -9.76 1.68
C ALA A 20 4.42 -9.26 1.93
N MET A 21 3.79 -8.83 0.85
CA MET A 21 2.36 -8.63 0.74
C MET A 21 1.72 -9.92 0.23
N ARG A 22 0.60 -10.33 0.83
CA ARG A 22 -0.06 -11.62 0.53
C ARG A 22 -1.54 -11.40 0.29
N LEU A 23 -2.08 -12.08 -0.72
CA LEU A 23 -3.52 -12.20 -0.98
C LEU A 23 -4.00 -13.56 -0.49
N TRP A 24 -5.12 -13.55 0.21
CA TRP A 24 -5.75 -14.73 0.76
C TRP A 24 -7.18 -14.81 0.27
N ASP A 25 -7.61 -16.03 -0.04
CA ASP A 25 -9.01 -16.38 -0.23
C ASP A 25 -9.48 -17.06 1.07
N VAL A 26 -10.42 -16.40 1.76
CA VAL A 26 -10.93 -16.83 3.05
C VAL A 26 -11.87 -18.02 2.91
N GLU A 27 -12.63 -18.12 1.82
CA GLU A 27 -13.48 -19.28 1.56
C GLU A 27 -12.66 -20.54 1.30
N LEU A 28 -11.61 -20.40 0.48
CA LEU A 28 -10.68 -21.49 0.16
C LEU A 28 -9.62 -21.70 1.25
N GLN A 29 -9.60 -20.88 2.30
CA GLN A 29 -8.67 -20.89 3.43
C GLN A 29 -7.20 -20.99 2.99
N LYS A 30 -6.84 -20.29 1.91
CA LYS A 30 -5.52 -20.43 1.30
C LYS A 30 -4.93 -19.11 0.85
N LYS A 31 -3.61 -19.07 0.85
CA LYS A 31 -2.85 -18.02 0.19
C LYS A 31 -2.96 -18.20 -1.32
N VAL A 32 -3.42 -17.15 -2.01
CA VAL A 32 -3.63 -17.13 -3.46
C VAL A 32 -2.39 -16.61 -4.17
N SER A 33 -1.79 -15.55 -3.61
CA SER A 33 -0.61 -14.90 -4.18
C SER A 33 0.24 -14.23 -3.10
N ALA A 34 1.51 -14.01 -3.40
CA ALA A 34 2.42 -13.22 -2.57
C ALA A 34 3.39 -12.44 -3.46
N LEU A 35 3.70 -11.22 -3.05
CA LEU A 35 4.68 -10.35 -3.68
C LEU A 35 5.59 -9.78 -2.60
N ASN A 36 6.91 -9.83 -2.82
CA ASN A 36 7.85 -9.09 -2.00
C ASN A 36 7.87 -7.64 -2.50
N ALA A 37 7.45 -6.70 -1.65
CA ALA A 37 7.64 -5.29 -1.91
C ALA A 37 9.14 -4.98 -1.93
N ALA A 38 9.56 -4.10 -2.82
CA ALA A 38 10.97 -3.70 -2.92
C ALA A 38 11.42 -2.88 -1.70
N CYS A 39 10.49 -2.23 -1.00
CA CYS A 39 10.74 -1.31 0.10
C CYS A 39 10.97 -1.97 1.47
N GLY A 40 10.86 -3.30 1.58
CA GLY A 40 11.14 -4.06 2.80
C GLY A 40 9.98 -4.06 3.81
N GLU A 41 10.30 -4.00 5.12
CA GLU A 41 9.34 -4.16 6.23
C GLU A 41 8.06 -3.31 6.05
N LEU A 42 6.92 -3.98 5.82
CA LEU A 42 5.63 -3.31 5.61
C LEU A 42 4.98 -2.96 6.95
N LEU A 43 4.62 -1.70 7.12
CA LEU A 43 3.97 -1.18 8.32
C LEU A 43 2.48 -0.94 8.11
N SER A 44 2.08 -0.58 6.89
CA SER A 44 0.70 -0.29 6.54
C SER A 44 0.35 -0.81 5.14
N ILE A 45 -0.91 -1.20 4.97
CA ILE A 45 -1.50 -1.49 3.67
C ILE A 45 -2.90 -0.88 3.59
N LYS A 46 -3.36 -0.59 2.37
CA LYS A 46 -4.74 -0.15 2.12
C LYS A 46 -5.21 -0.56 0.74
N VAL A 47 -6.47 -0.97 0.64
CA VAL A 47 -7.14 -1.12 -0.66
C VAL A 47 -7.52 0.25 -1.18
N ALA A 48 -6.92 0.62 -2.31
CA ALA A 48 -7.04 1.93 -2.93
C ALA A 48 -8.20 2.01 -3.94
N GLY A 49 -8.73 0.86 -4.33
CA GLY A 49 -9.92 0.72 -5.18
C GLY A 49 -9.78 -0.39 -6.21
N GLY A 50 -10.88 -1.09 -6.49
CA GLY A 50 -10.85 -2.28 -7.34
C GLY A 50 -9.85 -3.31 -6.78
N ASN A 51 -8.86 -3.70 -7.60
CA ASN A 51 -7.82 -4.65 -7.20
C ASN A 51 -6.51 -3.99 -6.73
N LEU A 52 -6.49 -2.65 -6.65
CA LEU A 52 -5.29 -1.91 -6.30
C LEU A 52 -5.11 -1.84 -4.79
N VAL A 53 -3.91 -2.19 -4.35
CA VAL A 53 -3.48 -2.21 -2.96
C VAL A 53 -2.22 -1.39 -2.85
N ILE A 54 -2.20 -0.42 -1.95
CA ILE A 54 -1.02 0.38 -1.64
C ILE A 54 -0.41 -0.09 -0.33
N CYS A 55 0.91 -0.08 -0.24
CA CYS A 55 1.63 -0.38 0.99
C CYS A 55 2.63 0.72 1.34
N GLY A 56 2.91 0.84 2.63
CA GLY A 56 3.89 1.75 3.19
C GLY A 56 4.89 1.00 4.06
N SER A 57 6.18 1.29 3.88
CA SER A 57 7.26 0.62 4.61
C SER A 57 7.88 1.46 5.70
N LYS A 58 8.71 0.80 6.52
CA LYS A 58 9.55 1.43 7.54
C LYS A 58 10.63 2.35 6.96
N SER A 59 11.13 2.05 5.76
CA SER A 59 12.11 2.88 5.04
C SER A 59 11.46 4.08 4.32
N GLY A 60 10.14 4.20 4.40
CA GLY A 60 9.38 5.25 3.74
C GLY A 60 9.06 4.99 2.28
N GLY A 61 9.32 3.79 1.77
CA GLY A 61 8.90 3.38 0.45
C GLY A 61 7.38 3.18 0.39
N VAL A 62 6.78 3.65 -0.70
CA VAL A 62 5.36 3.45 -1.01
C VAL A 62 5.25 2.73 -2.34
N GLU A 63 4.55 1.60 -2.35
CA GLU A 63 4.36 0.78 -3.55
C GLU A 63 2.89 0.48 -3.78
N LEU A 64 2.51 0.47 -5.06
CA LEU A 64 1.17 0.09 -5.50
C LEU A 64 1.22 -1.31 -6.14
N TRP A 65 0.26 -2.15 -5.79
CA TRP A 65 0.13 -3.52 -6.24
C TRP A 65 -1.25 -3.78 -6.84
N ASP A 66 -1.30 -4.50 -7.95
CA ASP A 66 -2.54 -5.09 -8.46
C ASP A 66 -2.65 -6.54 -7.96
N ALA A 67 -3.60 -6.78 -7.05
CA ALA A 67 -3.79 -8.07 -6.40
C ALA A 67 -4.22 -9.19 -7.37
N ARG A 68 -4.84 -8.86 -8.51
CA ARG A 68 -5.30 -9.84 -9.52
C ARG A 68 -4.32 -10.05 -10.66
N ALA A 69 -3.35 -9.16 -10.85
CA ALA A 69 -2.30 -9.32 -11.85
C ALA A 69 -1.26 -10.38 -11.42
N ALA A 70 -1.64 -11.67 -11.48
CA ALA A 70 -0.85 -12.90 -11.33
C ALA A 70 0.64 -12.77 -10.90
N GLY A 71 0.90 -12.14 -9.75
CA GLY A 71 2.24 -11.94 -9.18
C GLY A 71 3.23 -11.12 -10.03
N ARG A 72 2.77 -10.32 -11.02
CA ARG A 72 3.65 -9.75 -12.05
C ARG A 72 3.84 -8.23 -12.06
N SER A 73 3.02 -7.45 -11.35
CA SER A 73 3.20 -5.99 -11.39
C SER A 73 3.13 -5.36 -10.01
N VAL A 74 4.30 -4.93 -9.53
CA VAL A 74 4.39 -3.63 -8.88
C VAL A 74 3.85 -2.64 -9.90
N ALA A 75 2.69 -2.05 -9.64
CA ALA A 75 2.09 -1.10 -10.56
C ALA A 75 3.01 0.10 -10.73
N THR A 76 3.67 0.54 -9.64
CA THR A 76 4.73 1.57 -9.60
C THR A 76 5.25 1.73 -8.15
N THR A 77 6.56 1.97 -7.98
CA THR A 77 7.09 2.58 -6.74
C THR A 77 6.80 4.07 -6.81
N LEU A 78 5.90 4.55 -5.95
CA LEU A 78 5.39 5.92 -6.05
C LEU A 78 6.45 6.94 -5.61
N GLN A 79 7.08 6.74 -4.45
CA GLN A 79 8.27 7.47 -4.02
C GLN A 79 8.85 6.86 -2.75
N SER A 80 10.11 7.21 -2.44
CA SER A 80 10.63 7.11 -1.07
C SER A 80 10.38 8.43 -0.34
N THR A 81 9.64 8.36 0.76
CA THR A 81 9.47 9.49 1.69
C THR A 81 10.65 9.62 2.66
N GLY A 82 11.52 8.61 2.72
CA GLY A 82 12.65 8.53 3.65
C GLY A 82 12.27 8.33 5.12
N CYS A 83 10.98 8.27 5.44
CA CYS A 83 10.46 8.16 6.80
C CYS A 83 9.31 7.14 6.87
N ALA A 84 9.24 6.38 7.96
CA ALA A 84 8.31 5.27 8.12
C ALA A 84 6.84 5.69 7.85
N ILE A 85 6.11 4.88 7.07
CA ILE A 85 4.69 5.11 6.76
C ILE A 85 3.82 4.30 7.71
N TYR A 86 3.25 4.95 8.72
CA TYR A 86 2.46 4.28 9.76
C TYR A 86 1.00 4.08 9.40
N GLY A 87 0.44 4.94 8.54
CA GLY A 87 -0.97 4.94 8.22
C GLY A 87 -1.25 5.21 6.76
N LEU A 88 -2.27 4.54 6.24
CA LEU A 88 -2.81 4.72 4.90
C LEU A 88 -4.34 4.82 4.97
N ALA A 89 -4.93 5.71 4.17
CA ALA A 89 -6.38 5.88 4.07
C ALA A 89 -6.79 6.22 2.64
N THR A 90 -7.91 5.64 2.19
CA THR A 90 -8.45 5.89 0.84
C THR A 90 -9.51 6.97 0.91
N LEU A 91 -9.37 8.01 0.07
CA LEU A 91 -10.35 9.07 -0.10
C LEU A 91 -11.47 8.60 -1.04
N GLN A 92 -12.66 9.20 -0.91
CA GLN A 92 -13.78 8.93 -1.82
C GLN A 92 -13.46 9.26 -3.29
N SER A 93 -12.52 10.17 -3.54
CA SER A 93 -12.02 10.47 -4.88
C SER A 93 -11.27 9.29 -5.53
N GLY A 94 -10.78 8.34 -4.72
CA GLY A 94 -9.90 7.24 -5.11
C GLY A 94 -8.41 7.50 -4.86
N ASN A 95 -8.05 8.69 -4.36
CA ASN A 95 -6.68 8.96 -3.94
C ASN A 95 -6.39 8.32 -2.59
N VAL A 96 -5.12 8.09 -2.29
CA VAL A 96 -4.68 7.55 -1.00
C VAL A 96 -3.92 8.62 -0.23
N VAL A 97 -4.16 8.71 1.08
CA VAL A 97 -3.38 9.55 1.99
C VAL A 97 -2.46 8.66 2.82
N SER A 98 -1.20 9.03 2.95
CA SER A 98 -0.26 8.40 3.86
C SER A 98 0.17 9.36 4.97
N GLY A 99 0.26 8.84 6.20
CA GLY A 99 0.92 9.53 7.32
C GLY A 99 2.30 8.95 7.58
N SER A 100 3.31 9.83 7.60
CA SER A 100 4.72 9.45 7.79
C SER A 100 5.29 9.95 9.12
N ALA A 101 6.37 9.32 9.58
CA ALA A 101 7.11 9.68 10.79
C ALA A 101 7.69 11.11 10.76
N ASP A 102 7.81 11.71 9.57
CA ASP A 102 8.25 13.10 9.39
C ASP A 102 7.18 14.14 9.75
N GLY A 103 6.00 13.69 10.20
CA GLY A 103 4.89 14.57 10.56
C GLY A 103 4.11 15.13 9.36
N ARG A 104 4.37 14.63 8.15
CA ARG A 104 3.69 15.07 6.92
C ARG A 104 2.67 14.05 6.44
N LEU A 105 1.58 14.57 5.90
CA LEU A 105 0.64 13.80 5.10
C LEU A 105 1.01 13.91 3.63
N ARG A 106 0.81 12.84 2.87
CA ARG A 106 1.05 12.81 1.42
C ARG A 106 -0.16 12.22 0.73
N ILE A 107 -0.61 12.85 -0.36
CA ILE A 107 -1.73 12.38 -1.18
C ILE A 107 -1.18 11.80 -2.48
N TRP A 108 -1.56 10.55 -2.75
CA TRP A 108 -1.13 9.76 -3.89
C TRP A 108 -2.30 9.54 -4.85
N ASP A 109 -2.10 9.87 -6.12
CA ASP A 109 -2.98 9.41 -7.19
C ASP A 109 -2.53 8.00 -7.63
N VAL A 110 -3.31 6.99 -7.23
CA VAL A 110 -3.03 5.59 -7.55
C VAL A 110 -3.57 5.16 -8.91
N ARG A 111 -4.37 5.99 -9.58
CA ARG A 111 -4.95 5.71 -10.91
C ARG A 111 -4.07 6.25 -12.03
N ALA A 112 -3.23 7.24 -11.74
CA ALA A 112 -2.18 7.75 -12.62
C ALA A 112 -0.78 7.63 -11.97
N PRO A 113 -0.35 6.41 -11.60
CA PRO A 113 0.93 6.22 -10.92
C PRO A 113 2.09 6.64 -11.83
N GLY A 114 3.02 7.44 -11.30
CA GLY A 114 4.29 7.78 -11.98
C GLY A 114 4.32 9.09 -12.77
N ARG A 115 3.30 9.95 -12.67
CA ARG A 115 3.32 11.26 -13.36
C ARG A 115 3.69 12.46 -12.48
N GLU A 116 3.45 12.42 -11.16
CA GLU A 116 3.63 13.57 -10.28
C GLU A 116 4.09 13.14 -8.87
N GLU A 117 4.87 13.99 -8.19
CA GLU A 117 5.16 13.84 -6.76
C GLU A 117 3.85 13.91 -5.95
N PRO A 118 3.73 13.21 -4.81
CA PRO A 118 2.54 13.29 -3.99
C PRO A 118 2.36 14.71 -3.48
N ILE A 119 1.10 15.13 -3.33
CA ILE A 119 0.80 16.40 -2.68
C ILE A 119 1.17 16.27 -1.20
N VAL A 120 2.13 17.08 -0.76
CA VAL A 120 2.59 17.11 0.64
C VAL A 120 1.78 18.13 1.42
N ILE A 121 1.23 17.72 2.56
CA ILE A 121 0.58 18.57 3.53
C ILE A 121 1.40 18.52 4.82
N ASP A 122 1.96 19.67 5.21
CA ASP A 122 2.65 19.79 6.49
C ASP A 122 1.64 19.74 7.63
N GLY A 123 1.90 18.88 8.63
CA GLY A 123 0.99 18.65 9.75
C GLY A 123 0.81 19.83 10.70
N GLY A 124 1.60 20.91 10.55
CA GLY A 124 1.60 22.08 11.45
C GLY A 124 2.05 21.73 12.87
N GLY A 125 3.15 22.34 13.32
CA GLY A 125 3.53 22.35 14.74
C GLY A 125 2.87 23.51 15.47
#